data_AF-A0A914DSU7-F1
#
_entry.id   AF-A0A914DSU7-F1
#
_cell.length_a   1.000
_cell.length_b   1.000
_cell.length_c   1.000
_cell.angle_alpha   90.00
_cell.angle_beta   90.00
_cell.angle_gamma   90.00
#
_symmetry.space_group_name_H-M   'P 1'
#
loop_
_entity.id
_entity.type
_entity.pdbx_description
1 polymer ?
#
loop_
_entity_poly.entity_id
_entity_poly.type
_entity_poly.pdbx_seq_one_letter_code
_entity_poly.pdbx_strand_id
1 'polypeptide(L)'
;MSRSLLIELLALVFPLTLATCPKGAIEGLNPSDCYIFIAAPKNWNDAESDCVSRQGHLTSIPDAFHNTFLKQEISSISSSVNETWIGANTIQTPDQWTWSDHTNFTYSNFLNGKTENETNVCASFDTYTGKWSVESCHDLSLSYICKVNAESGTNSCDADYVYFPGTKYCYKAIDASGKNFNQTEDECAQEGGHLTSIHNEAENTFVLALIYGSNAWIGLYFDGLVGNWTDGTPNDYSNFFASPSIFDKCAFLVGQHGIPDLYRFWVTDDCTKSEGLAVCKKSSA
;
A
#
# COMPACT_ATOMS: atom_id res chain seq x y z
N MET A 1 30.20 38.69 30.10
CA MET A 1 31.06 37.51 29.83
C MET A 1 30.60 36.44 30.81
N SER A 2 30.20 35.22 30.49
CA SER A 2 30.24 34.43 29.27
C SER A 2 29.27 33.25 29.46
N ARG A 3 28.44 33.01 28.44
CA ARG A 3 27.93 31.71 27.95
C ARG A 3 27.25 30.74 28.93
N SER A 4 25.91 30.78 28.95
CA SER A 4 25.13 29.54 29.05
C SER A 4 24.99 28.95 27.65
N LEU A 5 25.57 27.77 27.44
CA LEU A 5 25.31 26.90 26.29
C LEU A 5 24.01 26.15 26.58
N LEU A 6 22.90 26.62 26.03
CA LEU A 6 21.72 25.79 25.80
C LEU A 6 22.00 25.01 24.52
N ILE A 7 22.34 23.74 24.66
CA ILE A 7 22.37 22.78 23.56
C ILE A 7 20.89 22.50 23.25
N GLU A 8 20.37 23.09 22.18
CA GLU A 8 19.11 22.63 21.60
C GLU A 8 19.36 21.22 21.04
N LEU A 9 18.90 20.21 21.77
CA LEU A 9 18.65 18.90 21.18
C LEU A 9 17.49 19.08 20.20
N LEU A 10 17.80 19.37 18.94
CA LEU A 10 16.94 19.04 17.83
C LEU A 10 16.81 17.52 17.84
N ALA A 11 15.76 17.03 18.51
CA ALA A 11 15.30 15.67 18.28
C ALA A 11 14.89 15.61 16.80
N LEU A 12 15.76 14.99 15.99
CA LEU A 12 15.37 14.49 14.68
C LEU A 12 14.29 13.44 14.94
N VAL A 13 13.04 13.88 14.98
CA VAL A 13 11.90 12.99 14.91
C VAL A 13 11.88 12.52 13.46
N PHE A 14 12.72 11.53 13.15
CA PHE A 14 12.53 10.75 11.93
C PHE A 14 11.14 10.11 12.08
N PRO A 15 10.18 10.42 11.20
CA PRO A 15 8.92 9.69 11.21
C PRO A 15 9.27 8.20 11.04
N LEU A 16 8.85 7.38 11.99
CA LEU A 16 8.90 5.92 11.84
C LEU A 16 8.08 5.58 10.60
N THR A 17 8.77 5.37 9.49
CA THR A 17 8.18 4.91 8.24
C THR A 17 7.62 3.51 8.52
N LEU A 18 6.29 3.40 8.62
CA LEU A 18 5.63 2.11 8.62
C LEU A 18 5.73 1.56 7.20
N ALA A 19 6.70 0.66 7.00
CA ALA A 19 6.78 -0.12 5.77
C ALA A 19 5.49 -0.96 5.66
N THR A 20 4.85 -0.97 4.49
CA THR A 20 3.64 -1.77 4.27
C THR A 20 3.80 -2.64 3.04
N CYS A 21 3.26 -3.85 3.09
CA CYS A 21 3.36 -4.77 1.98
C CYS A 21 2.59 -4.29 0.74
N PRO A 22 3.07 -4.62 -0.48
CA PRO A 22 2.33 -4.38 -1.71
C PRO A 22 0.91 -4.97 -1.64
N LYS A 23 -0.05 -4.33 -2.30
CA LYS A 23 -1.46 -4.77 -2.29
C LYS A 23 -1.57 -6.23 -2.74
N GLY A 24 -2.19 -7.06 -1.90
CA GLY A 24 -2.40 -8.49 -2.17
C GLY A 24 -1.21 -9.39 -1.80
N ALA A 25 -0.12 -8.83 -1.27
CA ALA A 25 0.94 -9.60 -0.64
C ALA A 25 0.53 -10.03 0.78
N ILE A 26 1.09 -11.16 1.21
CA ILE A 26 0.95 -11.72 2.55
C ILE A 26 1.98 -11.03 3.45
N GLU A 27 1.53 -10.46 4.56
CA GLU A 27 2.42 -9.84 5.56
C GLU A 27 3.20 -10.90 6.32
N GLY A 28 4.51 -10.74 6.43
CA GLY A 28 5.40 -11.67 7.09
C GLY A 28 5.46 -11.53 8.61
N LEU A 29 6.13 -12.51 9.25
CA LEU A 29 6.42 -12.45 10.68
C LEU A 29 7.34 -11.27 11.06
N ASN A 30 8.24 -10.88 10.15
CA ASN A 30 8.96 -9.61 10.26
C ASN A 30 8.15 -8.52 9.55
N PRO A 31 7.97 -7.33 10.14
CA PRO A 31 7.18 -6.25 9.54
C PRO A 31 7.68 -5.77 8.17
N SER A 32 8.96 -6.05 7.84
CA SER A 32 9.57 -5.72 6.56
C SER A 32 9.45 -6.81 5.51
N ASP A 33 8.93 -7.99 5.85
CA ASP A 33 8.87 -9.12 4.95
C ASP A 33 7.47 -9.24 4.33
N CYS A 34 7.40 -9.30 3.01
CA CYS A 34 6.14 -9.45 2.29
C CYS A 34 6.25 -10.59 1.29
N TYR A 35 5.24 -11.44 1.22
CA TYR A 35 5.26 -12.63 0.37
C TYR A 35 4.21 -12.54 -0.73
N ILE A 36 4.62 -12.84 -1.96
CA ILE A 36 3.74 -12.90 -3.12
C ILE A 36 3.80 -14.31 -3.69
N PHE A 37 2.67 -15.01 -3.67
CA PHE A 37 2.53 -16.32 -4.31
C PHE A 37 2.16 -16.16 -5.79
N ILE A 38 2.98 -16.69 -6.69
CA ILE A 38 2.75 -16.65 -8.12
C ILE A 38 2.43 -18.06 -8.63
N ALA A 39 1.18 -18.25 -9.05
CA ALA A 39 0.69 -19.54 -9.55
C ALA A 39 1.16 -19.89 -10.97
N ALA A 40 1.62 -18.90 -11.76
CA ALA A 40 2.09 -19.12 -13.13
C ALA A 40 3.44 -19.84 -13.10
N PRO A 41 3.53 -21.11 -13.57
CA PRO A 41 4.72 -21.91 -13.35
C PRO A 41 5.91 -21.44 -14.20
N LYS A 42 7.10 -21.44 -13.60
CA LYS A 42 8.37 -21.11 -14.25
C LYS A 42 9.49 -22.05 -13.77
N ASN A 43 10.55 -22.19 -14.57
CA ASN A 43 11.79 -22.78 -14.05
C ASN A 43 12.40 -21.86 -12.98
N TRP A 44 13.34 -22.38 -12.19
CA TRP A 44 13.83 -21.67 -11.00
C TRP A 44 14.49 -20.33 -11.36
N ASN A 45 15.29 -20.28 -12.44
CA ASN A 45 15.98 -19.06 -12.86
C ASN A 45 15.00 -17.98 -13.31
N ASP A 46 13.97 -18.33 -14.08
CA ASP A 46 12.95 -17.39 -14.55
C ASP A 46 12.02 -16.95 -13.41
N ALA A 47 11.81 -17.80 -12.39
CA ALA A 47 11.09 -17.45 -11.18
C ALA A 47 11.89 -16.45 -10.33
N GLU A 48 13.19 -16.68 -10.13
CA GLU A 48 14.08 -15.73 -9.44
C GLU A 48 14.13 -14.39 -10.18
N SER A 49 14.29 -14.40 -11.50
CA SER A 49 14.27 -13.16 -12.29
C SER A 49 12.95 -12.41 -12.17
N ASP A 50 11.82 -13.11 -12.03
CA ASP A 50 10.52 -12.47 -11.78
C ASP A 50 10.47 -11.81 -10.41
N CYS A 51 10.95 -12.49 -9.36
CA CYS A 51 11.00 -11.92 -8.03
C CYS A 51 11.93 -10.70 -7.94
N VAL A 52 13.09 -10.75 -8.63
CA VAL A 52 14.00 -9.60 -8.75
C VAL A 52 13.32 -8.41 -9.45
N SER A 53 12.52 -8.65 -10.49
CA SER A 53 11.75 -7.58 -11.15
C SER A 53 10.70 -6.93 -10.24
N ARG A 54 10.33 -7.61 -9.15
CA ARG A 54 9.42 -7.16 -8.09
C ARG A 54 10.17 -6.66 -6.84
N GLN A 55 11.44 -6.27 -6.99
CA GLN A 55 12.26 -5.71 -5.92
C GLN A 55 12.43 -6.68 -4.73
N GLY A 56 12.45 -7.98 -4.99
CA GLY A 56 12.70 -9.02 -4.00
C GLY A 56 13.43 -10.21 -4.60
N HIS A 57 13.28 -11.37 -3.98
CA HIS A 57 13.93 -12.61 -4.39
C HIS A 57 12.97 -13.78 -4.14
N LEU A 58 13.28 -14.96 -4.68
CA LEU A 58 12.62 -16.18 -4.19
C LEU A 58 12.83 -16.31 -2.68
N THR A 59 11.79 -16.73 -1.96
CA THR A 59 11.76 -16.62 -0.51
C THR A 59 12.89 -17.40 0.18
N SER A 60 13.57 -16.74 1.12
CA SER A 60 14.39 -17.38 2.14
C SER A 60 13.57 -17.79 3.35
N ILE A 61 14.04 -18.81 4.08
CA ILE A 61 13.37 -19.34 5.28
C ILE A 61 14.41 -19.45 6.41
N PRO A 62 14.44 -18.50 7.35
CA PRO A 62 15.51 -18.41 8.35
C PRO A 62 15.39 -19.44 9.47
N ASP A 63 14.18 -19.92 9.76
CA ASP A 63 13.91 -20.85 10.86
C ASP A 63 12.61 -21.66 10.68
N ALA A 64 12.36 -22.57 11.62
CA ALA A 64 11.18 -23.44 11.62
C ALA A 64 9.85 -22.69 11.83
N PHE A 65 9.87 -21.51 12.46
CA PHE A 65 8.66 -20.69 12.64
C PHE A 65 8.24 -20.09 11.30
N HIS A 66 9.18 -19.51 10.55
CA HIS A 66 8.94 -18.99 9.20
C HIS A 66 8.52 -20.09 8.22
N ASN A 67 9.11 -21.28 8.33
CA ASN A 67 8.71 -22.44 7.52
C ASN A 67 7.23 -22.84 7.77
N THR A 68 6.82 -22.83 9.03
CA THR A 68 5.45 -23.19 9.44
C THR A 68 4.46 -22.11 9.02
N PHE A 69 4.84 -20.84 9.17
CA PHE A 69 4.06 -19.69 8.72
C PHE A 69 3.78 -19.76 7.21
N LEU A 70 4.82 -19.90 6.36
CA LEU A 70 4.66 -19.98 4.91
C LEU A 70 3.73 -21.12 4.48
N LYS A 71 3.87 -22.29 5.12
CA LYS A 71 2.98 -23.44 4.90
C LYS A 71 1.51 -23.07 5.14
N GLN A 72 1.20 -22.44 6.27
CA GLN A 72 -0.16 -22.09 6.66
C GLN A 72 -0.77 -21.07 5.68
N GLU A 73 -0.03 -20.00 5.37
CA GLU A 73 -0.50 -18.95 4.48
C GLU A 73 -0.77 -19.45 3.06
N ILE A 74 0.15 -20.24 2.48
CA ILE A 74 -0.02 -20.77 1.11
C ILE A 74 -1.19 -21.76 1.04
N SER A 75 -1.34 -22.61 2.06
CA SER A 75 -2.46 -23.56 2.12
C SER A 75 -3.83 -22.88 2.15
N SER A 76 -3.90 -21.64 2.66
CA SER A 76 -5.13 -20.83 2.68
C SER A 76 -5.45 -20.21 1.32
N ILE A 77 -4.44 -19.99 0.47
CA ILE A 77 -4.56 -19.35 -0.84
C ILE A 77 -4.84 -20.38 -1.93
N SER A 78 -4.17 -21.53 -1.89
CA SER A 78 -4.30 -22.55 -2.93
C SER A 78 -4.12 -23.96 -2.38
N SER A 79 -5.25 -24.62 -2.11
CA SER A 79 -5.29 -26.01 -1.64
C SER A 79 -4.89 -27.06 -2.70
N SER A 80 -4.71 -26.65 -3.95
CA SER A 80 -4.35 -27.52 -5.09
C SER A 80 -2.87 -27.45 -5.49
N VAL A 81 -2.08 -26.56 -4.88
CA VAL A 81 -0.65 -26.45 -5.16
C VAL A 81 0.06 -27.38 -4.19
N ASN A 82 0.80 -28.36 -4.72
CA ASN A 82 1.54 -29.31 -3.89
C ASN A 82 3.00 -28.89 -3.68
N GLU A 83 3.61 -28.22 -4.67
CA GLU A 83 5.02 -27.82 -4.64
C GLU A 83 5.23 -26.45 -5.26
N THR A 84 6.18 -25.69 -4.70
CA THR A 84 6.50 -24.34 -5.15
C THR A 84 7.97 -24.02 -4.95
N TRP A 85 8.57 -23.19 -5.80
CA TRP A 85 9.97 -22.78 -5.64
C TRP A 85 10.18 -21.86 -4.44
N ILE A 86 11.34 -22.04 -3.80
CA ILE A 86 11.94 -21.16 -2.80
C ILE A 86 13.38 -20.81 -3.23
N GLY A 87 14.02 -19.85 -2.55
CA GLY A 87 15.30 -19.29 -3.00
C GLY A 87 16.54 -20.17 -2.78
N ALA A 88 16.39 -21.36 -2.19
CA ALA A 88 17.52 -22.22 -1.90
C ALA A 88 18.03 -22.90 -3.18
N ASN A 89 19.34 -22.82 -3.42
CA ASN A 89 19.99 -23.39 -4.60
C ASN A 89 21.48 -23.70 -4.36
N THR A 90 22.07 -24.48 -5.27
CA THR A 90 23.52 -24.76 -5.35
C THR A 90 24.16 -24.26 -6.65
N ILE A 91 23.51 -23.28 -7.31
CA ILE A 91 23.96 -22.76 -8.62
C ILE A 91 25.22 -21.90 -8.46
N GLN A 92 25.22 -21.00 -7.47
CA GLN A 92 26.32 -20.04 -7.28
C GLN A 92 27.55 -20.68 -6.63
N THR A 93 27.32 -21.59 -5.68
CA THR A 93 28.37 -22.29 -4.96
C THR A 93 28.12 -23.80 -5.08
N PRO A 94 28.81 -24.50 -5.99
CA PRO A 94 28.67 -25.94 -6.13
C PRO A 94 28.83 -26.66 -4.78
N ASP A 95 27.99 -27.66 -4.54
CA ASP A 95 27.95 -28.46 -3.33
C ASP A 95 27.64 -27.69 -2.04
N GLN A 96 27.20 -26.44 -2.13
CA GLN A 96 26.76 -25.64 -0.98
C GLN A 96 25.42 -24.96 -1.22
N TRP A 97 24.46 -25.27 -0.36
CA TRP A 97 23.16 -24.62 -0.35
C TRP A 97 23.26 -23.17 0.10
N THR A 98 22.75 -22.26 -0.72
CA THR A 98 22.69 -20.81 -0.49
C THR A 98 21.30 -20.28 -0.81
N TRP A 99 20.91 -19.15 -0.21
CA TRP A 99 19.70 -18.42 -0.60
C TRP A 99 20.02 -17.43 -1.73
N SER A 100 19.09 -17.25 -2.67
CA SER A 100 19.22 -16.28 -3.75
C SER A 100 19.24 -14.82 -3.29
N ASP A 101 18.65 -14.52 -2.14
CA ASP A 101 18.68 -13.21 -1.48
C ASP A 101 19.96 -12.95 -0.65
N HIS A 102 20.92 -13.88 -0.68
CA HIS A 102 22.18 -13.83 0.06
C HIS A 102 22.06 -13.80 1.59
N THR A 103 20.88 -14.10 2.14
CA THR A 103 20.74 -14.32 3.59
C THR A 103 21.48 -15.59 4.02
N ASN A 104 21.80 -15.68 5.31
CA ASN A 104 22.57 -16.81 5.84
C ASN A 104 21.75 -18.11 5.76
N PHE A 105 22.34 -19.16 5.17
CA PHE A 105 21.73 -20.48 5.07
C PHE A 105 21.92 -21.31 6.35
N THR A 106 21.23 -20.92 7.44
CA THR A 106 21.36 -21.56 8.77
C THR A 106 20.31 -22.61 9.07
N TYR A 107 19.20 -22.61 8.34
CA TYR A 107 18.07 -23.52 8.52
C TYR A 107 17.77 -24.30 7.25
N SER A 108 17.30 -25.54 7.40
CA SER A 108 16.82 -26.34 6.27
C SER A 108 15.78 -27.36 6.72
N ASN A 109 14.81 -27.66 5.86
CA ASN A 109 13.77 -28.64 6.13
C ASN A 109 13.62 -29.70 5.02
N PHE A 110 14.73 -30.09 4.39
CA PHE A 110 14.73 -31.12 3.34
C PHE A 110 14.13 -32.45 3.82
N LEU A 111 13.29 -33.07 2.99
CA LEU A 111 12.58 -34.32 3.31
C LEU A 111 13.54 -35.45 3.68
N ASN A 112 14.61 -35.62 2.91
CA ASN A 112 15.62 -36.67 3.09
C ASN A 112 16.95 -36.13 3.68
N GLY A 113 16.93 -34.94 4.27
CA GLY A 113 18.15 -34.20 4.63
C GLY A 113 18.85 -33.57 3.41
N LYS A 114 19.91 -32.80 3.66
CA LYS A 114 20.77 -32.28 2.59
C LYS A 114 21.64 -33.42 2.09
N THR A 115 21.63 -33.72 0.79
CA THR A 115 22.59 -34.70 0.27
C THR A 115 23.90 -34.00 -0.08
N GLU A 116 25.02 -34.69 0.13
CA GLU A 116 26.33 -34.19 -0.26
C GLU A 116 26.51 -34.36 -1.78
N ASN A 117 27.14 -33.39 -2.45
CA ASN A 117 27.43 -33.37 -3.90
C ASN A 117 26.26 -32.94 -4.82
N GLU A 118 25.34 -32.13 -4.30
CA GLU A 118 24.27 -31.51 -5.08
C GLU A 118 24.79 -30.27 -5.82
N THR A 119 25.12 -30.41 -7.11
CA THR A 119 25.55 -29.28 -7.96
C THR A 119 24.44 -28.91 -8.95
N ASN A 120 24.19 -27.59 -9.10
CA ASN A 120 23.21 -27.03 -10.05
C ASN A 120 21.77 -27.54 -9.84
N VAL A 121 21.37 -27.65 -8.57
CA VAL A 121 20.02 -28.04 -8.15
C VAL A 121 19.37 -26.96 -7.27
N CYS A 122 18.05 -27.01 -7.19
CA CYS A 122 17.21 -26.00 -6.59
C CYS A 122 16.19 -26.64 -5.64
N ALA A 123 15.77 -25.93 -4.60
CA ALA A 123 14.82 -26.46 -3.65
C ALA A 123 13.38 -26.11 -4.01
N SER A 124 12.51 -27.11 -4.06
CA SER A 124 11.06 -26.93 -4.00
C SER A 124 10.57 -27.08 -2.56
N PHE A 125 9.45 -26.44 -2.25
CA PHE A 125 8.75 -26.47 -0.96
C PHE A 125 7.39 -27.14 -1.13
N ASP A 126 7.17 -28.23 -0.40
CA ASP A 126 5.88 -28.90 -0.30
C ASP A 126 4.96 -28.09 0.63
N THR A 127 3.87 -27.57 0.07
CA THR A 127 2.94 -26.68 0.77
C THR A 127 2.05 -27.41 1.78
N TYR A 128 1.95 -28.75 1.72
CA TYR A 128 1.17 -29.57 2.63
C TYR A 128 2.00 -30.08 3.81
N THR A 129 3.25 -30.49 3.56
CA THR A 129 4.14 -31.00 4.62
C THR A 129 5.05 -29.92 5.19
N GLY A 130 5.38 -28.90 4.39
CA GLY A 130 6.39 -27.88 4.69
C GLY A 130 7.82 -28.36 4.45
N LYS A 131 8.02 -29.56 3.88
CA LYS A 131 9.33 -30.16 3.59
C LYS A 131 9.88 -29.66 2.27
N TRP A 132 11.20 -29.70 2.13
CA TRP A 132 11.86 -29.26 0.91
C TRP A 132 12.38 -30.47 0.11
N SER A 133 12.29 -30.40 -1.21
CA SER A 133 12.83 -31.43 -2.12
C SER A 133 13.92 -30.83 -2.99
N VAL A 134 14.81 -31.68 -3.47
CA VAL A 134 15.94 -31.30 -4.33
C VAL A 134 15.52 -31.58 -5.75
N GLU A 135 15.50 -30.54 -6.57
CA GLU A 135 14.95 -30.61 -7.92
C GLU A 135 15.90 -30.03 -8.97
N SER A 136 15.69 -30.45 -10.23
CA SER A 136 16.35 -29.81 -11.37
C SER A 136 15.85 -28.38 -11.53
N CYS A 137 16.78 -27.42 -11.47
CA CYS A 137 16.45 -26.00 -11.64
C CYS A 137 15.85 -25.67 -13.02
N HIS A 138 16.16 -26.49 -14.04
CA HIS A 138 15.87 -26.20 -15.45
C HIS A 138 14.69 -27.03 -15.99
N ASP A 139 14.57 -28.28 -15.57
CA ASP A 139 13.62 -29.22 -16.19
C ASP A 139 12.21 -29.12 -15.61
N LEU A 140 12.07 -28.51 -14.43
CA LEU A 140 10.79 -28.33 -13.76
C LEU A 140 10.30 -26.89 -13.88
N SER A 141 8.99 -26.73 -14.03
CA SER A 141 8.31 -25.44 -13.94
C SER A 141 7.26 -25.51 -12.84
N LEU A 142 7.46 -24.75 -11.78
CA LEU A 142 6.59 -24.73 -10.59
C LEU A 142 6.10 -23.30 -10.34
N SER A 143 4.99 -23.18 -9.59
CA SER A 143 4.67 -21.92 -8.93
C SER A 143 5.81 -21.50 -8.01
N TYR A 144 5.81 -20.25 -7.56
CA TYR A 144 6.92 -19.73 -6.76
C TYR A 144 6.47 -18.66 -5.78
N ILE A 145 7.27 -18.47 -4.73
CA ILE A 145 7.02 -17.47 -3.69
C ILE A 145 8.12 -16.42 -3.74
N CYS A 146 7.75 -15.18 -4.04
CA CYS A 146 8.66 -14.05 -3.89
C CYS A 146 8.58 -13.51 -2.46
N LYS A 147 9.74 -13.29 -1.83
CA LYS A 147 9.88 -12.44 -0.64
C LYS A 147 10.36 -11.06 -1.12
N VAL A 148 9.50 -10.07 -1.00
CA VAL A 148 9.80 -8.67 -1.31
C VAL A 148 9.89 -7.88 -0.02
N ASN A 149 10.69 -6.82 -0.02
CA ASN A 149 10.70 -5.92 1.12
C ASN A 149 9.36 -5.20 1.17
N ALA A 150 8.81 -5.04 2.37
CA ALA A 150 7.79 -4.04 2.61
C ALA A 150 8.36 -2.73 2.10
N GLU A 151 7.68 -2.17 1.11
CA GLU A 151 8.11 -0.88 0.60
C GLU A 151 8.04 0.06 1.80
N SER A 152 9.16 0.78 2.03
CA SER A 152 9.01 2.11 2.60
C SER A 152 8.19 2.84 1.56
N GLY A 153 6.87 2.70 1.60
CA GLY A 153 5.99 3.65 0.96
C GLY A 153 6.52 4.96 1.47
N THR A 154 7.16 5.71 0.58
CA THR A 154 7.52 7.04 0.97
C THR A 154 6.17 7.63 1.28
N ASN A 155 5.89 7.88 2.57
CA ASN A 155 4.79 8.71 3.01
C ASN A 155 5.09 10.14 2.54
N SER A 156 5.43 10.28 1.26
CA SER A 156 5.99 11.40 0.55
C SER A 156 4.96 11.67 -0.50
N CYS A 157 4.23 12.73 -0.24
CA CYS A 157 3.49 13.36 -1.29
C CYS A 157 4.43 14.31 -2.04
N ASP A 158 4.00 14.76 -3.20
CA ASP A 158 4.63 15.92 -3.83
C ASP A 158 4.69 17.10 -2.86
N ALA A 159 5.61 18.04 -3.12
CA ALA A 159 5.65 19.29 -2.38
C ALA A 159 4.23 19.92 -2.36
N ASP A 160 3.80 20.36 -1.17
CA ASP A 160 2.49 20.95 -0.87
C ASP A 160 1.30 20.00 -0.67
N TYR A 161 1.52 18.68 -0.75
CA TYR A 161 0.53 17.69 -0.31
C TYR A 161 0.84 17.16 1.09
N VAL A 162 -0.21 16.86 1.85
CA VAL A 162 -0.14 16.29 3.20
C VAL A 162 -0.59 14.83 3.15
N TYR A 163 0.29 13.93 3.61
CA TYR A 163 -0.02 12.51 3.70
C TYR A 163 -0.97 12.22 4.87
N PHE A 164 -2.03 11.44 4.61
CA PHE A 164 -2.89 10.92 5.66
C PHE A 164 -2.67 9.41 5.84
N PRO A 165 -2.05 8.96 6.96
CA PRO A 165 -1.81 7.54 7.21
C PRO A 165 -3.09 6.69 7.24
N GLY A 166 -4.23 7.27 7.63
CA GLY A 166 -5.50 6.55 7.72
C GLY A 166 -6.03 6.05 6.38
N THR A 167 -5.70 6.74 5.29
CA THR A 167 -6.15 6.38 3.94
C THR A 167 -5.00 5.98 3.03
N LYS A 168 -3.77 6.33 3.39
CA LYS A 168 -2.55 6.20 2.57
C LYS A 168 -2.60 7.06 1.28
N TYR A 169 -3.39 8.13 1.30
CA TYR A 169 -3.47 9.12 0.22
C TYR A 169 -2.84 10.45 0.64
N CYS A 170 -2.58 11.27 -0.37
CA CYS A 170 -2.05 12.62 -0.28
C CYS A 170 -3.17 13.62 -0.54
N TYR A 171 -3.25 14.67 0.29
CA TYR A 171 -4.30 15.68 0.21
C TYR A 171 -3.72 17.08 0.13
N LYS A 172 -4.37 17.97 -0.61
CA LYS A 172 -3.96 19.37 -0.74
C LYS A 172 -5.20 20.26 -0.83
N ALA A 173 -5.27 21.27 0.03
CA ALA A 173 -6.23 22.34 -0.13
C ALA A 173 -5.74 23.32 -1.21
N ILE A 174 -6.58 23.60 -2.19
CA ILE A 174 -6.29 24.53 -3.30
C ILE A 174 -7.27 25.70 -3.27
N ASP A 175 -6.85 26.83 -3.85
CA ASP A 175 -7.71 28.00 -4.02
C ASP A 175 -8.75 27.75 -5.13
N ALA A 176 -10.02 27.81 -4.75
CA ALA A 176 -11.16 27.64 -5.65
C ALA A 176 -11.90 28.96 -5.93
N SER A 177 -11.35 30.09 -5.46
CA SER A 177 -11.97 31.40 -5.60
C SER A 177 -12.22 31.74 -7.08
N GLY A 178 -13.50 31.95 -7.42
CA GLY A 178 -13.91 32.28 -8.80
C GLY A 178 -13.93 31.09 -9.77
N LYS A 179 -13.72 29.86 -9.29
CA LYS A 179 -13.80 28.62 -10.07
C LYS A 179 -15.04 27.83 -9.69
N ASN A 180 -15.67 27.21 -10.67
CA ASN A 180 -16.78 26.29 -10.43
C ASN A 180 -16.29 24.86 -10.12
N PHE A 181 -17.21 23.97 -9.75
CA PHE A 181 -16.88 22.60 -9.36
C PHE A 181 -16.05 21.86 -10.41
N ASN A 182 -16.49 21.88 -11.68
CA ASN A 182 -15.83 21.14 -12.75
C ASN A 182 -14.44 21.69 -13.06
N GLN A 183 -14.28 23.02 -13.06
CA GLN A 183 -12.97 23.65 -13.24
C GLN A 183 -11.98 23.25 -12.14
N THR A 184 -12.50 23.10 -10.92
CA THR A 184 -11.69 22.72 -9.76
C THR A 184 -11.32 21.23 -9.81
N GLU A 185 -12.24 20.37 -10.24
CA GLU A 185 -11.95 18.96 -10.52
C GLU A 185 -10.88 18.81 -11.61
N ASP A 186 -10.98 19.57 -12.71
CA ASP A 186 -9.99 19.55 -13.80
C ASP A 186 -8.58 19.93 -13.29
N GLU A 187 -8.47 20.82 -12.30
CA GLU A 187 -7.18 21.18 -11.67
C GLU A 187 -6.63 20.03 -10.82
N CYS A 188 -7.45 19.37 -9.99
CA CYS A 188 -7.01 18.20 -9.25
C CYS A 188 -6.58 17.06 -10.20
N ALA A 189 -7.31 16.87 -11.31
CA ALA A 189 -6.98 15.91 -12.35
C ALA A 189 -5.65 16.20 -13.05
N GLN A 190 -5.34 17.48 -13.32
CA GLN A 190 -4.05 17.89 -13.88
C GLN A 190 -2.87 17.59 -12.95
N GLU A 191 -3.07 17.57 -11.62
CA GLU A 191 -2.06 17.15 -10.64
C GLU A 191 -2.04 15.64 -10.35
N GLY A 192 -2.78 14.84 -11.14
CA GLY A 192 -2.82 13.38 -11.04
C GLY A 192 -3.75 12.83 -9.96
N GLY A 193 -4.71 13.63 -9.50
CA GLY A 193 -5.69 13.28 -8.48
C GLY A 193 -7.12 13.60 -8.90
N HIS A 194 -7.97 13.77 -7.91
CA HIS A 194 -9.38 14.18 -8.05
C HIS A 194 -9.75 15.07 -6.87
N LEU A 195 -10.88 15.77 -6.93
CA LEU A 195 -11.49 16.30 -5.70
C LEU A 195 -11.70 15.16 -4.69
N THR A 196 -11.49 15.44 -3.42
CA THR A 196 -11.36 14.40 -2.41
C THR A 196 -12.66 13.63 -2.19
N SER A 197 -12.59 12.31 -2.22
CA SER A 197 -13.54 11.41 -1.59
C SER A 197 -13.32 11.32 -0.08
N ILE A 198 -14.37 10.96 0.67
CA ILE A 198 -14.33 10.80 2.13
C ILE A 198 -15.14 9.55 2.53
N HIS A 199 -14.48 8.59 3.20
CA HIS A 199 -15.03 7.26 3.49
C HIS A 199 -15.16 6.93 4.99
N ASN A 200 -14.76 7.83 5.88
CA ASN A 200 -14.97 7.69 7.32
C ASN A 200 -14.80 9.02 8.07
N GLU A 201 -15.16 9.02 9.36
CA GLU A 201 -15.06 10.21 10.23
C GLU A 201 -13.62 10.70 10.40
N ALA A 202 -12.63 9.79 10.42
CA ALA A 202 -11.23 10.16 10.58
C ALA A 202 -10.71 10.92 9.35
N GLU A 203 -11.04 10.45 8.15
CA GLU A 203 -10.75 11.15 6.88
C GLU A 203 -11.48 12.49 6.80
N ASN A 204 -12.76 12.56 7.18
CA ASN A 204 -13.50 13.82 7.23
C ASN A 204 -12.82 14.85 8.14
N THR A 205 -12.40 14.41 9.34
CA THR A 205 -11.72 15.25 10.32
C THR A 205 -10.36 15.73 9.82
N PHE A 206 -9.63 14.85 9.12
CA PHE A 206 -8.36 15.20 8.51
C PHE A 206 -8.53 16.26 7.39
N VAL A 207 -9.48 16.05 6.46
CA VAL A 207 -9.79 17.01 5.39
C VAL A 207 -10.23 18.35 5.96
N LEU A 208 -11.05 18.35 7.03
CA LEU A 208 -11.48 19.56 7.74
C LEU A 208 -10.30 20.37 8.32
N ALA A 209 -9.23 19.71 8.75
CA ALA A 209 -8.05 20.38 9.28
C ALA A 209 -7.25 21.12 8.18
N LEU A 210 -7.34 20.69 6.92
CA LEU A 210 -6.61 21.28 5.79
C LEU A 210 -7.21 22.60 5.29
N ILE A 211 -8.51 22.82 5.50
CA ILE A 211 -9.24 23.96 4.92
C ILE A 211 -9.19 25.22 5.81
N TYR A 212 -8.48 25.15 6.95
CA TYR A 212 -8.24 26.26 7.90
C TYR A 212 -9.49 27.11 8.23
N GLY A 213 -10.64 26.45 8.31
CA GLY A 213 -11.91 27.08 8.65
C GLY A 213 -12.69 27.68 7.47
N SER A 214 -12.20 27.63 6.23
CA SER A 214 -12.97 28.02 5.03
C SER A 214 -13.88 26.89 4.56
N ASN A 215 -14.84 27.17 3.69
CA ASN A 215 -15.58 26.13 2.96
C ASN A 215 -14.71 25.58 1.83
N ALA A 216 -14.87 24.28 1.53
CA ALA A 216 -14.11 23.65 0.46
C ALA A 216 -14.95 22.67 -0.36
N TRP A 217 -14.87 22.76 -1.70
CA TRP A 217 -15.37 21.71 -2.57
C TRP A 217 -14.71 20.35 -2.23
N ILE A 218 -15.54 19.32 -2.22
CA ILE A 218 -15.15 17.90 -2.13
C ILE A 218 -15.69 17.17 -3.36
N GLY A 219 -15.23 15.96 -3.66
CA GLY A 219 -15.54 15.29 -4.92
C GLY A 219 -16.95 14.71 -5.06
N LEU A 220 -17.86 15.00 -4.12
CA LEU A 220 -19.20 14.41 -4.14
C LEU A 220 -20.15 15.25 -4.97
N TYR A 221 -20.78 14.62 -5.95
CA TYR A 221 -21.84 15.22 -6.77
C TYR A 221 -23.04 14.29 -6.90
N PHE A 222 -24.20 14.85 -7.25
CA PHE A 222 -25.47 14.15 -7.37
C PHE A 222 -25.97 14.15 -8.80
N ASP A 223 -26.28 12.95 -9.31
CA ASP A 223 -27.11 12.76 -10.48
C ASP A 223 -28.50 12.30 -10.03
N GLY A 224 -29.45 13.24 -9.98
CA GLY A 224 -30.73 13.04 -9.32
C GLY A 224 -30.56 12.83 -7.82
N LEU A 225 -30.91 11.65 -7.32
CA LEU A 225 -30.75 11.28 -5.91
C LEU A 225 -29.50 10.41 -5.65
N VAL A 226 -28.72 10.11 -6.68
CA VAL A 226 -27.55 9.24 -6.59
C VAL A 226 -26.31 10.09 -6.39
N GLY A 227 -25.70 9.99 -5.21
CA GLY A 227 -24.42 10.63 -4.90
C GLY A 227 -23.24 9.79 -5.40
N ASN A 228 -22.34 10.41 -6.15
CA ASN A 228 -21.15 9.80 -6.76
C ASN A 228 -19.92 10.64 -6.44
N TRP A 229 -18.78 9.98 -6.23
CA TRP A 229 -17.48 10.65 -6.09
C TRP A 229 -16.83 10.82 -7.47
N THR A 230 -16.12 11.94 -7.69
CA THR A 230 -15.42 12.21 -8.96
C THR A 230 -14.29 11.22 -9.25
N ASP A 231 -13.70 10.63 -8.21
CA ASP A 231 -12.68 9.58 -8.31
C ASP A 231 -13.24 8.16 -8.54
N GLY A 232 -14.57 8.02 -8.60
CA GLY A 232 -15.25 6.74 -8.83
C GLY A 232 -15.25 5.78 -7.64
N THR A 233 -14.80 6.21 -6.46
CA THR A 233 -14.84 5.39 -5.24
C THR A 233 -16.29 5.14 -4.75
N PRO A 234 -16.53 4.06 -4.00
CA PRO A 234 -17.87 3.79 -3.46
C PRO A 234 -18.37 4.91 -2.53
N ASN A 235 -19.65 5.24 -2.62
CA ASN A 235 -20.31 6.14 -1.68
C ASN A 235 -20.79 5.36 -0.44
N ASP A 236 -19.87 5.11 0.49
CA ASP A 236 -20.04 4.24 1.67
C ASP A 236 -20.05 4.98 3.01
N TYR A 237 -19.86 6.31 2.99
CA TYR A 237 -19.88 7.17 4.16
C TYR A 237 -20.65 8.45 3.87
N SER A 238 -21.36 8.95 4.88
CA SER A 238 -22.18 10.16 4.78
C SER A 238 -22.00 11.00 6.03
N ASN A 239 -21.71 12.28 5.83
CA ASN A 239 -21.61 13.26 6.90
C ASN A 239 -22.39 14.55 6.57
N PHE A 240 -23.58 14.38 5.99
CA PHE A 240 -24.51 15.47 5.76
C PHE A 240 -25.20 15.91 7.05
N PHE A 241 -25.40 17.22 7.22
CA PHE A 241 -26.24 17.75 8.30
C PHE A 241 -27.74 17.48 8.05
N ALA A 242 -28.16 17.58 6.79
CA ALA A 242 -29.52 17.34 6.33
C ALA A 242 -29.50 16.69 4.94
N SER A 243 -30.60 16.03 4.57
CA SER A 243 -30.72 15.40 3.25
C SER A 243 -30.45 16.40 2.12
N PRO A 244 -29.59 16.05 1.14
CA PRO A 244 -29.30 16.88 -0.01
C PRO A 244 -30.56 17.32 -0.78
N SER A 245 -30.55 18.56 -1.24
CA SER A 245 -31.60 19.13 -2.10
C SER A 245 -31.49 18.54 -3.52
N ILE A 246 -32.62 18.31 -4.18
CA ILE A 246 -32.63 17.83 -5.58
C ILE A 246 -32.12 18.88 -6.59
N PHE A 247 -32.04 20.15 -6.18
CA PHE A 247 -31.60 21.25 -7.02
C PHE A 247 -30.09 21.48 -6.94
N ASP A 248 -29.49 21.09 -5.83
CA ASP A 248 -28.09 21.34 -5.51
C ASP A 248 -27.29 20.06 -5.73
N LYS A 249 -26.35 20.12 -6.67
CA LYS A 249 -25.74 18.91 -7.23
C LYS A 249 -24.32 18.66 -6.77
N CYS A 250 -23.63 19.63 -6.20
CA CYS A 250 -22.23 19.47 -5.82
C CYS A 250 -22.06 19.74 -4.33
N ALA A 251 -21.27 18.92 -3.64
CA ALA A 251 -21.10 19.02 -2.20
C ALA A 251 -19.80 19.73 -1.81
N PHE A 252 -19.85 20.49 -0.73
CA PHE A 252 -18.69 21.11 -0.11
C PHE A 252 -18.69 20.82 1.40
N LEU A 253 -17.51 20.81 2.00
CA LEU A 253 -17.28 20.68 3.44
C LEU A 253 -17.29 22.06 4.10
N VAL A 254 -18.09 22.22 5.16
CA VAL A 254 -18.22 23.51 5.86
C VAL A 254 -17.14 23.66 6.94
N GLY A 255 -16.33 24.72 6.80
CA GLY A 255 -15.31 25.10 7.78
C GLY A 255 -15.85 25.96 8.93
N GLN A 256 -14.99 26.22 9.93
CA GLN A 256 -15.33 26.95 11.16
C GLN A 256 -15.83 28.39 10.93
N HIS A 257 -15.38 29.06 9.87
CA HIS A 257 -15.81 30.41 9.49
C HIS A 257 -16.97 30.40 8.47
N GLY A 258 -17.50 29.22 8.13
CA GLY A 258 -18.67 29.06 7.28
C GLY A 258 -19.97 29.27 8.05
N ILE A 259 -20.88 28.32 7.94
CA ILE A 259 -22.19 28.36 8.62
C ILE A 259 -22.02 27.73 10.02
N PRO A 260 -22.17 28.48 11.13
CA PRO A 260 -21.79 28.02 12.47
C PRO A 260 -22.41 26.67 12.90
N ASP A 261 -23.66 26.42 12.53
CA ASP A 261 -24.38 25.19 12.90
C ASP A 261 -24.04 23.99 12.00
N LEU A 262 -23.32 24.22 10.89
CA LEU A 262 -22.99 23.21 9.89
C LEU A 262 -21.50 22.87 9.86
N TYR A 263 -20.70 23.45 10.75
CA TYR A 263 -19.28 23.13 10.89
C TYR A 263 -19.06 21.62 10.90
N ARG A 264 -18.13 21.14 10.07
CA ARG A 264 -17.74 19.72 9.87
C ARG A 264 -18.64 18.89 8.96
N PHE A 265 -19.83 19.37 8.62
CA PHE A 265 -20.78 18.64 7.78
C PHE A 265 -20.64 19.00 6.31
N TRP A 266 -21.17 18.12 5.46
CA TRP A 266 -21.32 18.37 4.04
C TRP A 266 -22.64 19.08 3.76
N VAL A 267 -22.59 20.02 2.82
CA VAL A 267 -23.74 20.74 2.29
C VAL A 267 -23.64 20.73 0.77
N THR A 268 -24.78 20.77 0.07
CA THR A 268 -24.83 20.86 -1.39
C THR A 268 -25.12 22.28 -1.86
N ASP A 269 -24.53 22.68 -2.98
CA ASP A 269 -24.87 23.90 -3.73
C ASP A 269 -24.90 23.61 -5.24
N ASP A 270 -25.31 24.60 -6.02
CA ASP A 270 -25.21 24.62 -7.48
C ASP A 270 -23.73 24.53 -7.91
N CYS A 271 -23.42 23.53 -8.72
CA CYS A 271 -22.06 23.26 -9.23
C CYS A 271 -21.44 24.43 -10.00
N THR A 272 -22.23 25.42 -10.44
CA THR A 272 -21.76 26.62 -11.13
C THR A 272 -21.25 27.71 -10.18
N LYS A 273 -21.49 27.57 -8.87
CA LYS A 273 -20.99 28.48 -7.83
C LYS A 273 -19.49 28.27 -7.59
N SER A 274 -18.89 29.26 -6.94
CA SER A 274 -17.50 29.20 -6.50
C SER A 274 -17.42 29.12 -4.98
N GLU A 275 -16.53 28.27 -4.49
CA GLU A 275 -16.17 28.19 -3.08
C GLU A 275 -14.83 28.88 -2.83
N GLY A 276 -14.50 29.10 -1.55
CA GLY A 276 -13.20 29.66 -1.19
C GLY A 276 -12.05 28.70 -1.46
N LEU A 277 -12.23 27.41 -1.14
CA LEU A 277 -11.22 26.37 -1.32
C LEU A 277 -11.81 25.13 -2.00
N ALA A 278 -10.92 24.19 -2.29
CA ALA A 278 -11.25 22.81 -2.58
C ALA A 278 -10.16 21.89 -2.08
N VAL A 279 -10.43 20.59 -1.92
CA VAL A 279 -9.42 19.63 -1.49
C VAL A 279 -9.21 18.57 -2.56
N CYS A 280 -7.99 18.48 -3.08
CA CYS A 280 -7.56 17.41 -3.98
C CYS A 280 -7.04 16.21 -3.18
N LYS A 281 -7.24 15.00 -3.71
CA LYS A 281 -6.75 13.72 -3.21
C LYS A 281 -6.05 12.95 -4.33
N LYS A 282 -4.88 12.38 -4.06
CA LYS A 282 -4.15 11.51 -4.99
C LYS A 282 -3.34 10.45 -4.29
N SER A 283 -2.99 9.39 -5.02
CA SER A 283 -2.17 8.30 -4.51
C SER A 283 -0.81 8.84 -4.03
N SER A 284 -0.28 8.28 -2.94
CA SER A 284 1.10 8.56 -2.52
C SER A 284 2.09 8.10 -3.59
N ALA A 285 3.24 8.78 -3.68
CA ALA A 285 4.31 8.47 -4.64
C ALA A 285 5.04 7.17 -4.29
#